data_AF-A0A218QX48-F1
#
_entry.id   AF-A0A218QX48-F1
#
_cell.length_a   1.000
_cell.length_b   1.000
_cell.length_c   1.000
_cell.angle_alpha   90.00
_cell.angle_beta   90.00
_cell.angle_gamma   90.00
#
_symmetry.space_group_name_H-M   'P 1'
#
loop_
_entity.id
_entity.type
_entity.pdbx_description
1 polymer ?
#
loop_
_entity_poly.entity_id
_entity_poly.type
_entity_poly.pdbx_seq_one_letter_code
_entity_poly.pdbx_strand_id
1 'polypeptide(L)'
;MARRKSTTAAVQSIDTSALGEYNTSDYCEKQYATVYYALRELQGLSVKHSLGDSFSWDELKERFTEVFGTIEERRYSLKQLLEYAGRKFGKSLQDLQEINDRSWARRKARSQQQNNVVELPTAAEF
;
A
#
# COMPACT_ATOMS: atom_id res chain seq x y z
N MET A 1 50.77 24.81 30.72
CA MET A 1 49.74 24.71 29.65
C MET A 1 48.53 23.97 30.20
N ALA A 2 47.35 24.59 30.24
CA ALA A 2 46.15 24.00 30.82
C ALA A 2 45.42 23.13 29.79
N ARG A 3 45.24 21.83 30.12
CA ARG A 3 44.53 20.85 29.29
C ARG A 3 43.03 21.16 29.32
N ARG A 4 42.49 21.67 28.22
CA ARG A 4 41.05 21.91 28.07
C ARG A 4 40.32 20.56 28.03
N LYS A 5 39.49 20.29 29.04
CA LYS A 5 38.56 19.15 29.04
C LYS A 5 37.44 19.47 28.05
N SER A 6 37.44 18.81 26.89
CA SER A 6 36.33 18.84 25.94
C SER A 6 35.21 17.95 26.48
N THR A 7 34.22 18.57 27.13
CA THR A 7 33.01 17.89 27.60
C THR A 7 32.05 17.77 26.41
N THR A 8 32.25 16.76 25.58
CA THR A 8 31.22 16.37 24.61
C THR A 8 30.11 15.70 25.42
N ALA A 9 29.02 16.41 25.68
CA ALA A 9 27.87 15.86 26.38
C ALA A 9 27.39 14.62 25.61
N ALA A 10 27.56 13.44 26.22
CA ALA A 10 27.07 12.19 25.67
C ALA A 10 25.54 12.30 25.56
N VAL A 11 25.04 12.34 24.33
CA VAL A 11 23.61 12.30 24.04
C VAL A 11 23.06 11.05 24.72
N GLN A 12 22.18 11.22 25.70
CA GLN A 12 21.56 10.10 26.40
C GLN A 12 20.73 9.29 25.39
N SER A 13 20.94 7.97 25.37
CA SER A 13 20.16 7.05 24.55
C SER A 13 18.70 7.06 25.01
N ILE A 14 17.77 7.26 24.08
CA ILE A 14 16.34 7.17 24.36
C ILE A 14 16.00 5.71 24.68
N ASP A 15 15.47 5.46 25.87
CA ASP A 15 14.99 4.13 26.26
C ASP A 15 13.66 3.83 25.55
N THR A 16 13.71 2.91 24.59
CA THR A 16 12.55 2.50 23.79
C THR A 16 11.76 1.37 24.44
N SER A 17 12.19 0.83 25.59
CA SER A 17 11.52 -0.29 26.26
C SER A 17 10.08 0.05 26.65
N ALA A 18 9.83 1.29 27.07
CA ALA A 18 8.49 1.80 27.38
C ALA A 18 7.61 2.03 26.13
N LEU A 19 8.21 2.09 24.93
CA LEU A 19 7.45 2.32 23.69
C LEU A 19 6.82 1.05 23.12
N GLY A 20 7.22 -0.13 23.62
CA GLY A 20 6.69 -1.41 23.17
C GLY A 20 5.17 -1.55 23.38
N GLU A 21 4.64 -0.96 24.45
CA GLU A 21 3.20 -0.97 24.78
C GLU A 21 2.35 -0.15 23.80
N TYR A 22 2.96 0.81 23.10
CA TYR A 22 2.28 1.65 22.10
C TYR A 22 2.36 1.05 20.69
N ASN A 23 3.07 -0.06 20.52
CA ASN A 23 3.15 -0.76 19.24
C ASN A 23 1.81 -1.43 18.93
N THR A 24 1.07 -0.88 17.97
CA THR A 24 -0.21 -1.44 17.53
C THR A 24 0.01 -2.34 16.31
N SER A 25 -0.02 -3.66 16.52
CA SER A 25 0.03 -4.66 15.45
C SER A 25 -0.96 -4.32 14.34
N ASP A 26 -2.20 -3.99 14.72
CA ASP A 26 -3.30 -3.66 13.81
C ASP A 26 -2.98 -2.48 12.90
N TYR A 27 -2.23 -1.49 13.39
CA TYR A 27 -1.85 -0.33 12.59
C TYR A 27 -0.83 -0.72 11.51
N CYS A 28 0.20 -1.47 11.89
CA CYS A 28 1.21 -1.99 10.95
C CYS A 28 0.58 -2.94 9.92
N GLU A 29 -0.39 -3.76 10.31
CA GLU A 29 -1.11 -4.66 9.40
C GLU A 29 -1.98 -3.90 8.39
N LYS A 30 -2.74 -2.90 8.85
CA LYS A 30 -3.53 -2.03 7.97
C LYS A 30 -2.63 -1.25 7.00
N GLN A 31 -1.50 -0.74 7.48
CA GLN A 31 -0.51 -0.07 6.63
C GLN A 31 0.09 -1.03 5.61
N TYR A 32 0.41 -2.27 6.01
CA TYR A 32 0.91 -3.28 5.10
C TYR A 32 -0.07 -3.54 3.96
N ALA A 33 -1.34 -3.82 4.28
CA ALA A 33 -2.36 -4.05 3.26
C ALA A 33 -2.51 -2.85 2.32
N THR A 34 -2.50 -1.63 2.88
CA THR A 34 -2.56 -0.38 2.11
C THR A 34 -1.42 -0.26 1.10
N VAL A 35 -0.17 -0.43 1.57
CA VAL A 35 1.03 -0.35 0.74
C VAL A 35 1.05 -1.47 -0.31
N TYR A 36 0.70 -2.69 0.09
CA TYR A 36 0.64 -3.86 -0.78
C TYR A 36 -0.31 -3.63 -1.97
N TYR A 37 -1.54 -3.20 -1.71
CA TYR A 37 -2.51 -2.98 -2.78
C TYR A 37 -2.21 -1.75 -3.64
N ALA A 38 -1.64 -0.69 -3.07
CA ALA A 38 -1.17 0.46 -3.83
C ALA A 38 -0.03 0.08 -4.79
N LEU A 39 0.93 -0.73 -4.34
CA LEU A 39 2.02 -1.24 -5.18
C LEU A 39 1.50 -2.12 -6.33
N ARG A 40 0.52 -2.98 -6.06
CA ARG A 40 -0.10 -3.81 -7.12
C ARG A 40 -0.77 -2.96 -8.19
N GLU A 41 -1.49 -1.91 -7.80
CA GLU A 41 -2.09 -0.95 -8.73
C GLU A 41 -1.01 -0.23 -9.55
N LEU A 42 0.03 0.30 -8.91
CA LEU A 42 1.13 1.00 -9.58
C LEU A 42 1.84 0.11 -10.61
N GLN A 43 2.14 -1.13 -10.23
CA GLN A 43 2.76 -2.11 -11.13
C GLN A 43 1.83 -2.42 -12.30
N GLY A 44 0.53 -2.57 -12.05
CA GLY A 44 -0.46 -2.81 -13.10
C GLY A 44 -0.60 -1.64 -14.07
N LEU A 45 -0.66 -0.41 -13.57
CA LEU A 45 -0.71 0.78 -14.43
C LEU A 45 0.56 0.92 -15.28
N SER A 46 1.72 0.66 -14.69
CA SER A 46 2.99 0.68 -15.42
C SER A 46 3.04 -0.35 -16.54
N VAL A 47 2.60 -1.59 -16.27
CA VAL A 47 2.58 -2.66 -17.29
C VAL A 47 1.49 -2.40 -18.33
N LYS A 48 0.32 -1.94 -17.92
CA LYS A 48 -0.77 -1.57 -18.84
C LYS A 48 -0.35 -0.50 -19.83
N HIS A 49 0.39 0.52 -19.37
CA HIS A 49 0.91 1.56 -20.25
C HIS A 49 1.84 0.99 -21.33
N SER A 50 2.59 -0.07 -21.01
CA SER A 50 3.51 -0.71 -21.96
C SER A 50 2.81 -1.71 -22.90
N LEU A 51 1.81 -2.45 -22.42
CA LEU A 51 1.14 -3.53 -23.17
C LEU A 51 -0.17 -3.11 -23.86
N GLY A 52 -0.74 -1.97 -23.52
CA GLY A 52 -2.00 -1.48 -24.10
C GLY A 52 -3.14 -2.47 -23.91
N ASP A 53 -3.79 -2.84 -25.02
CA ASP A 53 -4.99 -3.69 -25.04
C ASP A 53 -4.70 -5.17 -24.71
N SER A 54 -3.43 -5.61 -24.82
CA SER A 54 -3.03 -6.98 -24.44
C SER A 54 -2.88 -7.15 -22.93
N PHE A 55 -3.09 -6.10 -22.13
CA PHE A 55 -2.92 -6.15 -20.70
C PHE A 55 -4.08 -6.88 -19.98
N SER A 56 -3.74 -7.89 -19.17
CA SER A 56 -4.66 -8.57 -18.27
C SER A 56 -4.38 -8.22 -16.80
N TRP A 57 -5.40 -7.70 -16.12
CA TRP A 57 -5.32 -7.46 -14.67
C TRP A 57 -5.20 -8.76 -13.87
N ASP A 58 -5.73 -9.86 -14.37
CA ASP A 58 -5.75 -11.13 -13.63
C ASP A 58 -4.39 -11.81 -13.69
N GLU A 59 -3.75 -11.83 -14.87
CA GLU A 59 -2.37 -12.31 -15.01
C GLU A 59 -1.39 -11.48 -14.17
N LEU A 60 -1.54 -10.15 -14.17
CA LEU A 60 -0.74 -9.28 -13.30
C LEU A 60 -0.93 -9.69 -11.83
N LYS A 61 -2.17 -9.81 -11.34
CA LYS A 61 -2.42 -10.17 -9.93
C LYS A 61 -1.77 -11.51 -9.57
N GLU A 62 -1.83 -12.49 -10.46
CA GLU A 62 -1.21 -13.79 -10.26
C GLU A 62 0.31 -13.63 -10.13
N ARG A 63 0.98 -13.03 -11.12
CA ARG A 63 2.43 -12.78 -11.10
C ARG A 63 2.87 -11.92 -9.91
N PHE A 64 2.07 -10.93 -9.55
CA PHE A 64 2.35 -10.09 -8.39
C PHE A 64 2.31 -10.91 -7.10
N THR A 65 1.30 -11.77 -6.94
CA THR A 65 1.17 -12.65 -5.77
C THR A 65 2.28 -13.70 -5.75
N GLU A 66 2.68 -14.25 -6.89
CA GLU A 66 3.82 -15.17 -7.01
C GLU A 66 5.13 -14.55 -6.50
N VAL A 67 5.33 -13.24 -6.70
CA VAL A 67 6.55 -12.54 -6.29
C VAL A 67 6.46 -12.03 -4.86
N PHE A 68 5.37 -11.33 -4.51
CA PHE A 68 5.22 -10.60 -3.25
C PHE A 68 4.53 -11.40 -2.14
N GLY A 69 3.94 -12.55 -2.44
CA GLY A 69 3.07 -13.29 -1.53
C GLY A 69 1.70 -12.65 -1.38
N THR A 70 0.99 -12.95 -0.29
CA THR A 70 -0.29 -12.32 0.06
C THR A 70 -0.14 -11.38 1.26
N ILE A 71 -1.24 -10.78 1.72
CA ILE A 71 -1.22 -9.93 2.93
C ILE A 71 -1.11 -10.76 4.21
N GLU A 72 -1.55 -12.01 4.15
CA GLU A 72 -1.44 -13.03 5.20
C GLU A 72 -0.07 -13.72 5.15
N GLU A 73 0.37 -14.13 3.95
CA GLU A 73 1.66 -14.79 3.71
C GLU A 73 2.67 -13.80 3.10
N ARG A 74 3.18 -12.92 3.96
CA ARG A 74 4.06 -11.81 3.56
C ARG A 74 5.47 -12.32 3.25
N ARG A 75 5.95 -12.05 2.03
CA ARG A 75 7.35 -12.32 1.66
C ARG A 75 8.31 -11.18 1.98
N TYR A 76 7.78 -9.98 2.15
CA TYR A 76 8.54 -8.78 2.44
C TYR A 76 7.93 -8.04 3.63
N SER A 77 8.77 -7.34 4.38
CA SER A 77 8.32 -6.45 5.45
C SER A 77 7.73 -5.15 4.88
N LEU A 78 6.91 -4.46 5.69
CA LEU A 78 6.39 -3.12 5.35
C LEU A 78 7.50 -2.15 4.95
N LYS A 79 8.63 -2.15 5.69
CA LYS A 79 9.77 -1.30 5.41
C LYS A 79 10.38 -1.59 4.03
N GLN A 80 10.52 -2.85 3.66
CA GLN A 80 11.03 -3.25 2.35
C GLN A 80 10.08 -2.84 1.22
N LEU A 81 8.77 -2.96 1.43
CA LEU A 81 7.78 -2.50 0.43
C LEU A 81 7.82 -0.98 0.26
N LEU A 82 7.95 -0.22 1.34
CA LEU A 82 8.09 1.24 1.29
C LEU A 82 9.38 1.68 0.60
N GLU A 83 10.49 1.00 0.90
CA GLU A 83 11.76 1.25 0.22
C GLU A 83 11.68 0.94 -1.29
N TYR A 84 11.05 -0.18 -1.64
CA TYR A 84 10.79 -0.52 -3.04
C TYR A 84 9.91 0.52 -3.73
N ALA A 85 8.84 0.98 -3.08
CA ALA A 85 7.96 2.02 -3.61
C ALA A 85 8.71 3.33 -3.87
N GLY A 86 9.54 3.75 -2.91
CA GLY A 86 10.37 4.94 -3.04
C GLY A 86 11.36 4.83 -4.19
N ARG A 87 12.08 3.71 -4.29
CA ARG A 87 13.11 3.50 -5.34
C ARG A 87 12.52 3.35 -6.73
N LYS A 88 11.44 2.58 -6.89
CA LYS A 88 10.90 2.24 -8.21
C LYS A 88 9.92 3.29 -8.75
N PHE A 89 9.11 3.87 -7.87
CA PHE A 89 8.01 4.74 -8.28
C PHE A 89 8.14 6.18 -7.76
N GLY A 90 9.16 6.47 -6.92
CA GLY A 90 9.28 7.76 -6.27
C GLY A 90 8.07 8.07 -5.40
N LYS A 91 7.53 7.07 -4.68
CA LYS A 91 6.32 7.20 -3.85
C LYS A 91 6.63 7.03 -2.37
N SER A 92 6.11 7.96 -1.58
CA SER A 92 6.09 7.92 -0.12
C SER A 92 4.91 7.08 0.39
N LEU A 93 4.87 6.82 1.71
CA LEU A 93 3.71 6.18 2.34
C LEU A 93 2.42 6.97 2.11
N GLN A 94 2.47 8.30 2.19
CA GLN A 94 1.31 9.16 2.00
C GLN A 94 0.76 9.02 0.58
N ASP A 95 1.64 9.02 -0.44
CA ASP A 95 1.22 8.81 -1.82
C ASP A 95 0.51 7.45 -2.00
N LEU A 96 1.03 6.41 -1.36
CA LEU A 96 0.47 5.06 -1.44
C LEU A 96 -0.90 4.97 -0.77
N GLN A 97 -1.10 5.67 0.34
CA GLN A 97 -2.42 5.79 1.00
C GLN A 97 -3.43 6.45 0.05
N GLU A 98 -3.07 7.59 -0.55
CA GLU A 98 -3.95 8.28 -1.51
C GLU A 98 -4.26 7.45 -2.76
N ILE A 99 -3.31 6.64 -3.24
CA ILE A 99 -3.53 5.70 -4.36
C ILE A 99 -4.52 4.60 -3.95
N ASN A 100 -4.35 4.04 -2.76
CA ASN A 100 -5.23 3.00 -2.24
C ASN A 100 -6.66 3.53 -2.05
N ASP A 101 -6.82 4.72 -1.47
CA ASP A 101 -8.13 5.34 -1.25
C ASP A 101 -8.86 5.61 -2.56
N ARG A 102 -8.15 6.17 -3.56
CA ARG A 102 -8.72 6.35 -4.91
C ARG A 102 -9.13 5.02 -5.54
N SER A 103 -8.32 3.98 -5.36
CA SER A 103 -8.63 2.63 -5.86
C SER A 103 -9.89 2.06 -5.21
N TRP A 104 -10.07 2.25 -3.90
CA TRP A 104 -11.27 1.85 -3.17
C TRP A 104 -12.50 2.65 -3.57
N ALA A 105 -12.37 3.97 -3.74
CA ALA A 105 -13.45 4.81 -4.23
C ALA A 105 -13.95 4.35 -5.61
N ARG A 106 -13.04 4.02 -6.54
CA ARG A 106 -13.39 3.44 -7.85
C ARG A 106 -14.14 2.11 -7.74
N ARG A 107 -13.73 1.23 -6.82
CA ARG A 107 -14.42 -0.05 -6.58
C ARG A 107 -15.83 0.18 -6.04
N LYS A 108 -15.98 1.07 -5.05
CA LYS A 108 -17.27 1.42 -4.45
C LYS A 108 -18.23 2.01 -5.48
N ALA A 109 -17.76 2.93 -6.32
CA ALA A 109 -18.57 3.53 -7.37
C ALA A 109 -19.08 2.49 -8.38
N ARG A 110 -18.24 1.52 -8.79
CA ARG A 110 -18.66 0.43 -9.68
C ARG A 110 -19.70 -0.48 -9.05
N SER A 111 -19.53 -0.84 -7.78
CA SER A 111 -20.52 -1.65 -7.06
C SER A 111 -21.87 -0.93 -6.94
N GLN A 112 -21.86 0.38 -6.71
CA GLN A 112 -23.08 1.20 -6.68
C GLN A 112 -23.75 1.28 -8.05
N GLN A 113 -22.98 1.42 -9.14
CA GLN A 113 -23.52 1.40 -10.50
C GLN A 113 -24.12 0.04 -10.89
N GLN A 114 -23.46 -1.06 -10.52
CA GLN A 114 -23.99 -2.41 -10.77
C GLN A 114 -25.31 -2.64 -10.03
N ASN A 115 -25.44 -2.18 -8.78
CA ASN A 115 -26.69 -2.30 -8.04
C ASN A 115 -27.81 -1.43 -8.64
N ASN A 116 -27.50 -0.24 -9.16
CA ASN A 116 -28.49 0.65 -9.78
C ASN A 116 -28.99 0.14 -11.15
N VAL A 117 -28.23 -0.72 -11.84
CA VAL A 117 -28.63 -1.33 -13.12
C VAL A 117 -29.59 -2.52 -12.90
N VAL A 118 -29.64 -3.09 -11.70
CA VAL A 118 -30.53 -4.22 -11.37
C VAL A 118 -31.96 -3.77 -10.99
N GLU A 119 -32.20 -2.48 -10.73
CA GLU A 119 -33.51 -1.91 -10.39
C GLU A 119 -34.20 -1.21 -11.58
N LEU A 120 -34.31 -1.88 -12.74
CA LEU A 120 -35.33 -1.49 -13.72
C LEU A 120 -36.56 -2.38 -13.49
N PRO A 121 -37.70 -1.85 -13.02
CA PRO A 121 -38.93 -2.63 -12.98
C PRO A 121 -39.26 -3.02 -14.42
N THR A 122 -39.46 -4.32 -14.64
CA THR A 122 -40.07 -4.86 -15.85
C THR A 122 -41.49 -4.31 -15.90
N ALA A 123 -41.66 -3.12 -16.49
CA ALA A 123 -42.95 -2.61 -16.90
C ALA A 123 -43.40 -3.49 -18.08
N ALA A 124 -44.04 -4.60 -17.75
CA ALA A 124 -44.93 -5.28 -18.67
C ALA A 124 -46.16 -4.38 -18.83
N GLU A 125 -46.10 -3.47 -19.80
CA GLU A 125 -47.28 -2.89 -20.42
C GLU A 125 -47.59 -3.69 -21.71
N PHE A 126 -48.89 -3.92 -21.90
CA PHE A 126 -49.61 -4.63 -22.96
C PHE A 126 -49.79 -6.15 -22.81
#